data_AF-A0A941VWV2-F1
#
_entry.id   AF-A0A941VWV2-F1
#
_cell.length_a   1.000
_cell.length_b   1.000
_cell.length_c   1.000
_cell.angle_alpha   90.00
_cell.angle_beta   90.00
_cell.angle_gamma   90.00
#
_symmetry.space_group_name_H-M   'P 1'
#
loop_
_entity.id
_entity.type
_entity.pdbx_description
1 polymer ?
#
loop_
_entity_poly.entity_id
_entity_poly.type
_entity_poly.pdbx_seq_one_letter_code
_entity_poly.pdbx_strand_id
1 'polypeptide(L)'
;MKLLLNAALITALGLTAGACTVVTDPSSGSSATTGGSSSAAFMNRPQQTAEFAKVNLERLRNDMAAGRGEYLASLAALLEIEPGRQPAFFAFTQDKFAVLFPNDRTTATEMLATLDRELRADPRFGQRLTLN
;
A
#
# COMPACT_ATOMS: atom_id res chain seq x y z
N MET A 1 16.38 27.87 39.36
CA MET A 1 16.24 28.67 38.11
C MET A 1 15.00 28.21 37.37
N LYS A 2 14.33 29.09 36.61
CA LYS A 2 13.22 28.82 35.66
C LYS A 2 12.11 27.85 36.12
N LEU A 3 11.04 28.47 36.62
CA LEU A 3 9.66 27.98 36.52
C LEU A 3 9.16 28.08 35.05
N LEU A 4 7.84 27.91 34.86
CA LEU A 4 7.05 27.86 33.60
C LEU A 4 7.03 26.44 33.00
N LEU A 5 5.96 25.63 33.14
CA LEU A 5 4.50 25.86 33.09
C LEU A 5 3.97 26.15 31.67
N ASN A 6 3.83 25.09 30.86
CA ASN A 6 3.00 25.13 29.66
C ASN A 6 1.60 24.56 29.98
N ALA A 7 0.58 25.39 29.91
CA ALA A 7 -0.82 25.01 30.10
C ALA A 7 -1.69 25.65 29.00
N ALA A 8 -2.21 24.82 28.08
CA ALA A 8 -3.22 25.16 27.09
C ALA A 8 -3.72 23.87 26.41
N LEU A 9 -4.98 23.70 26.01
CA LEU A 9 -6.23 24.35 26.44
C LEU A 9 -7.37 23.37 26.08
N ILE A 10 -8.34 23.15 26.96
CA ILE A 10 -9.34 22.07 26.82
C ILE A 10 -10.73 22.64 26.53
N THR A 11 -11.29 22.27 25.36
CA THR A 11 -12.71 22.32 24.90
C THR A 11 -13.62 23.50 25.25
N ALA A 12 -14.39 24.01 24.25
CA ALA A 12 -15.84 23.74 24.15
C ALA A 12 -16.52 24.53 22.99
N LEU A 13 -17.74 24.07 22.61
CA LEU A 13 -18.73 24.68 21.70
C LEU A 13 -18.32 24.86 20.21
N GLY A 14 -19.26 24.84 19.25
CA GLY A 14 -20.71 24.60 19.37
C GLY A 14 -21.41 24.50 18.00
N LEU A 15 -22.62 23.91 17.98
CA LEU A 15 -23.38 23.53 16.78
C LEU A 15 -23.83 24.71 15.91
N THR A 16 -23.95 24.47 14.59
CA THR A 16 -25.12 24.86 13.80
C THR A 16 -25.53 23.72 12.85
N ALA A 17 -26.78 23.73 12.39
CA ALA A 17 -27.34 22.70 11.51
C ALA A 17 -27.83 23.32 10.19
N GLY A 18 -27.83 22.53 9.12
CA GLY A 18 -28.38 22.91 7.82
C GLY A 18 -28.81 21.68 7.02
N ALA A 19 -30.11 21.51 6.85
CA ALA A 19 -30.69 20.49 5.98
C ALA A 19 -31.23 21.16 4.71
N CYS A 20 -31.13 20.48 3.56
CA CYS A 20 -32.06 20.61 2.43
C CYS A 20 -31.76 19.57 1.33
N THR A 21 -32.53 18.49 1.35
CA THR A 21 -33.21 17.87 0.18
C THR A 21 -32.64 18.08 -1.23
N VAL A 22 -32.24 16.97 -1.87
CA VAL A 22 -32.53 16.73 -3.30
C VAL A 22 -33.19 15.35 -3.41
N VAL A 23 -34.40 15.32 -3.96
CA VAL A 23 -35.09 14.09 -4.39
C VAL A 23 -34.78 13.87 -5.87
N THR A 24 -34.37 12.66 -6.25
CA THR A 24 -34.69 12.01 -7.55
C THR A 24 -34.36 10.52 -7.44
N ASP A 25 -35.39 9.70 -7.21
CA ASP A 25 -35.57 8.45 -7.95
C ASP A 25 -36.28 8.88 -9.27
N PRO A 26 -36.05 8.29 -10.47
CA PRO A 26 -35.99 6.84 -10.65
C PRO A 26 -35.09 6.28 -11.79
N SER A 27 -35.26 4.97 -12.03
CA SER A 27 -35.28 4.32 -13.35
C SER A 27 -33.98 3.99 -14.08
N SER A 28 -33.77 2.67 -14.21
CA SER A 28 -33.46 1.95 -15.46
C SER A 28 -32.74 2.69 -16.61
N GLY A 29 -31.42 2.49 -16.68
CA GLY A 29 -30.71 2.03 -17.88
C GLY A 29 -30.60 2.93 -19.12
N SER A 30 -29.35 3.14 -19.56
CA SER A 30 -28.95 2.95 -20.97
C SER A 30 -27.43 2.96 -21.12
N SER A 31 -26.91 2.23 -22.11
CA SER A 31 -25.50 2.25 -22.48
C SER A 31 -25.16 3.47 -23.33
N ALA A 32 -24.09 4.20 -22.99
CA ALA A 32 -23.46 5.16 -23.88
C ALA A 32 -21.93 5.16 -23.64
N THR A 33 -21.16 4.83 -24.69
CA THR A 33 -19.70 4.75 -24.65
C THR A 33 -19.05 6.00 -25.26
N THR A 34 -18.07 6.60 -24.59
CA THR A 34 -17.07 7.46 -25.25
C THR A 34 -15.73 7.39 -24.51
N GLY A 35 -14.63 7.39 -25.27
CA GLY A 35 -13.32 6.93 -24.79
C GLY A 35 -12.56 7.91 -23.87
N GLY A 36 -11.74 7.35 -22.99
CA GLY A 36 -10.82 8.07 -22.11
C GLY A 36 -9.75 7.15 -21.51
N SER A 37 -8.69 6.86 -22.29
CA SER A 37 -7.45 6.20 -21.84
C SER A 37 -7.61 4.90 -21.02
N SER A 38 -8.45 3.98 -21.48
CA SER A 38 -8.79 2.71 -20.78
C SER A 38 -7.69 1.63 -20.75
N SER A 39 -6.40 2.00 -20.80
CA SER A 39 -5.27 1.05 -20.72
C SER A 39 -5.02 0.50 -19.32
N ALA A 40 -5.52 1.18 -18.28
CA ALA A 40 -5.34 0.78 -16.88
C ALA A 40 -6.48 -0.11 -16.32
N ALA A 41 -7.63 -0.16 -16.99
CA ALA A 41 -8.88 -0.72 -16.43
C ALA A 41 -8.93 -2.25 -16.33
N PHE A 42 -7.98 -2.96 -16.96
CA PHE A 42 -7.96 -4.43 -17.02
C PHE A 42 -6.63 -5.06 -16.57
N MET A 43 -5.76 -4.30 -15.88
CA MET A 43 -4.59 -4.91 -15.22
C MET A 43 -5.03 -5.68 -13.98
N ASN A 44 -4.79 -6.99 -13.97
CA ASN A 44 -4.97 -7.81 -12.77
C ASN A 44 -3.99 -7.32 -11.68
N ARG A 45 -4.37 -7.31 -10.40
CA ARG A 45 -3.49 -6.74 -9.34
C ARG A 45 -2.06 -7.32 -9.28
N PRO A 46 -1.79 -8.60 -9.60
CA PRO A 46 -0.41 -9.08 -9.75
C PRO A 46 0.37 -8.38 -10.89
N GLN A 47 -0.29 -8.06 -12.01
CA GLN A 47 0.31 -7.30 -13.13
C GLN A 47 0.55 -5.84 -12.75
N GLN A 48 -0.40 -5.22 -12.04
CA GLN A 48 -0.23 -3.87 -11.49
C GLN A 48 0.95 -3.81 -10.50
N THR A 49 1.09 -4.82 -9.64
CA THR A 49 2.20 -4.94 -8.69
C THR A 49 3.54 -5.13 -9.43
N ALA A 50 3.57 -5.95 -10.47
CA ALA A 50 4.76 -6.18 -11.30
C ALA A 50 5.22 -4.90 -12.02
N GLU A 51 4.32 -4.19 -12.70
CA GLU A 51 4.66 -2.93 -13.38
C GLU A 51 5.02 -1.82 -12.39
N PHE A 52 4.33 -1.73 -11.23
CA PHE A 52 4.73 -0.79 -10.16
C PHE A 52 6.15 -1.08 -9.67
N ALA A 53 6.48 -2.34 -9.39
CA ALA A 53 7.81 -2.73 -8.91
C ALA A 53 8.90 -2.54 -9.96
N LYS A 54 8.58 -2.76 -11.24
CA LYS A 54 9.47 -2.55 -12.39
C LYS A 54 9.78 -1.07 -12.63
N VAL A 55 8.78 -0.19 -12.53
CA VAL A 55 8.98 1.27 -12.69
C VAL A 55 9.71 1.90 -11.50
N ASN A 56 9.55 1.34 -10.29
CA ASN A 56 10.09 1.93 -9.05
C ASN A 56 11.23 1.10 -8.41
N LEU A 57 11.88 0.20 -9.16
CA LEU A 57 12.76 -0.83 -8.60
C LEU A 57 13.90 -0.28 -7.74
N GLU A 58 14.61 0.75 -8.19
CA GLU A 58 15.69 1.38 -7.43
C GLU A 58 15.19 2.07 -6.16
N ARG A 59 13.98 2.66 -6.22
CA ARG A 59 13.34 3.29 -5.05
C ARG A 59 12.93 2.25 -4.02
N LEU A 60 12.31 1.15 -4.48
CA LEU A 60 11.97 0.00 -3.65
C LEU A 60 13.22 -0.62 -3.03
N ARG A 61 14.32 -0.72 -3.76
CA ARG A 61 15.61 -1.18 -3.24
C ARG A 61 16.08 -0.32 -2.07
N ASN A 62 16.05 1.00 -2.23
CA ASN A 62 16.44 1.94 -1.17
C ASN A 62 15.47 1.92 0.03
N ASP A 63 14.16 1.91 -0.21
CA ASP A 63 13.14 1.85 0.83
C ASP A 63 13.22 0.53 1.64
N MET A 64 13.45 -0.60 0.97
CA MET A 64 13.63 -1.92 1.60
C MET A 64 14.92 -1.97 2.43
N ALA A 65 16.05 -1.48 1.89
CA ALA A 65 17.30 -1.38 2.65
C ALA A 65 17.15 -0.48 3.90
N ALA A 66 16.35 0.59 3.80
CA ALA A 66 16.05 1.48 4.91
C ALA A 66 14.99 0.91 5.89
N GLY A 67 14.22 -0.10 5.51
CA GLY A 67 13.08 -0.60 6.28
C GLY A 67 11.91 0.40 6.36
N ARG A 68 11.81 1.33 5.40
CA ARG A 68 10.81 2.41 5.35
C ARG A 68 10.80 3.13 4.00
N GLY A 69 9.63 3.55 3.54
CA GLY A 69 9.48 4.54 2.48
C GLY A 69 8.13 4.47 1.77
N GLU A 70 7.87 5.44 0.89
CA GLU A 70 6.58 5.60 0.21
C GLU A 70 6.33 4.53 -0.87
N TYR A 71 7.39 4.03 -1.52
CA TYR A 71 7.29 2.99 -2.54
C TYR A 71 7.09 1.64 -1.88
N LEU A 72 7.79 1.38 -0.78
CA LEU A 72 7.60 0.17 0.03
C LEU A 72 6.21 0.12 0.69
N ALA A 73 5.70 1.24 1.18
CA ALA A 73 4.32 1.35 1.68
C ALA A 73 3.28 1.11 0.56
N SER A 74 3.52 1.67 -0.62
CA SER A 74 2.66 1.45 -1.80
C SER A 74 2.67 -0.01 -2.26
N LEU A 75 3.84 -0.67 -2.26
CA LEU A 75 3.96 -2.10 -2.54
C LEU A 75 3.21 -2.94 -1.51
N ALA A 76 3.33 -2.61 -0.21
CA ALA A 76 2.60 -3.28 0.86
C ALA A 76 1.07 -3.18 0.67
N ALA A 77 0.57 -2.01 0.26
CA ALA A 77 -0.85 -1.81 -0.05
C ALA A 77 -1.31 -2.63 -1.27
N LEU A 78 -0.50 -2.68 -2.35
CA LEU A 78 -0.79 -3.50 -3.54
C LEU A 78 -0.83 -5.01 -3.22
N LEU A 79 -0.03 -5.45 -2.25
CA LEU A 79 0.02 -6.81 -1.69
C LEU A 79 -1.03 -7.08 -0.59
N GLU A 80 -1.99 -6.18 -0.36
CA GLU A 80 -3.05 -6.28 0.68
C GLU A 80 -2.50 -6.49 2.11
N ILE A 81 -1.33 -5.93 2.38
CA ILE A 81 -0.74 -5.93 3.72
C ILE A 81 -1.41 -4.81 4.53
N GLU A 82 -2.37 -5.24 5.34
CA GLU A 82 -3.06 -4.47 6.37
C GLU A 82 -2.16 -3.43 7.06
N PRO A 83 -2.60 -2.18 7.26
CA PRO A 83 -1.75 -1.09 7.74
C PRO A 83 -1.07 -1.38 9.09
N GLY A 84 -1.76 -2.07 10.01
CA GLY A 84 -1.18 -2.51 11.28
C GLY A 84 -0.09 -3.59 11.16
N ARG A 85 0.06 -4.22 9.98
CA ARG A 85 1.08 -5.24 9.67
C ARG A 85 2.22 -4.70 8.79
N GLN A 86 2.06 -3.51 8.18
CA GLN A 86 3.09 -2.89 7.34
C GLN A 86 4.44 -2.68 8.05
N PRO A 87 4.53 -2.27 9.34
CA PRO A 87 5.81 -2.18 10.05
C PRO A 87 6.56 -3.51 10.13
N ALA A 88 5.83 -4.63 10.30
CA ALA A 88 6.43 -5.96 10.31
C ALA A 88 6.88 -6.39 8.91
N PHE A 89 6.14 -6.01 7.87
CA PHE A 89 6.54 -6.24 6.47
C PHE A 89 7.78 -5.42 6.09
N PHE A 90 7.89 -4.16 6.49
CA PHE A 90 9.06 -3.34 6.18
C PHE A 90 10.33 -3.89 6.84
N ALA A 91 10.25 -4.24 8.12
CA ALA A 91 11.35 -4.89 8.85
C ALA A 91 11.73 -6.25 8.23
N PHE A 92 10.75 -7.02 7.76
CA PHE A 92 10.98 -8.27 7.01
C PHE A 92 11.69 -8.02 5.68
N THR A 93 11.30 -7.02 4.88
CA THR A 93 12.01 -6.69 3.63
C THR A 93 13.41 -6.15 3.85
N GLN A 94 13.68 -5.56 5.02
CA GLN A 94 15.01 -5.11 5.42
C GLN A 94 15.92 -6.27 5.85
N ASP A 95 15.43 -7.16 6.72
CA ASP A 95 16.10 -8.43 7.09
C ASP A 95 16.46 -9.25 5.84
N LYS A 96 15.49 -9.37 4.93
CA LYS A 96 15.63 -10.12 3.67
C LYS A 96 16.29 -9.31 2.54
N PHE A 97 16.79 -8.11 2.77
CA PHE A 97 17.28 -7.25 1.68
C PHE A 97 18.36 -7.92 0.82
N ALA A 98 19.34 -8.61 1.42
CA ALA A 98 20.38 -9.33 0.71
C ALA A 98 19.87 -10.59 -0.05
N VAL A 99 18.69 -11.10 0.30
CA VAL A 99 18.00 -12.20 -0.40
C VAL A 99 17.14 -11.65 -1.56
N LEU A 100 16.53 -10.48 -1.36
CA LEU A 100 15.69 -9.78 -2.35
C LEU A 100 16.50 -9.07 -3.44
N PHE A 101 17.73 -8.64 -3.13
CA PHE A 101 18.67 -7.98 -4.05
C PHE A 101 20.09 -8.57 -3.92
N PRO A 102 20.31 -9.85 -4.28
CA PRO A 102 21.61 -10.51 -4.16
C PRO A 102 22.71 -9.88 -5.04
N ASN A 103 22.35 -9.07 -6.04
CA ASN A 103 23.27 -8.27 -6.85
C ASN A 103 22.52 -7.10 -7.55
N ASP A 104 23.27 -6.15 -8.10
CA ASP A 104 22.72 -4.93 -8.73
C ASP A 104 21.96 -5.14 -10.05
N ARG A 105 21.94 -6.36 -10.61
CA ARG A 105 21.17 -6.71 -11.82
C ARG A 105 19.84 -7.39 -11.51
N THR A 106 19.52 -7.61 -10.23
CA THR A 106 18.27 -8.28 -9.82
C THR A 106 17.05 -7.51 -10.36
N THR A 107 16.22 -8.15 -11.18
CA THR A 107 15.03 -7.52 -11.77
C THR A 107 13.86 -7.46 -10.79
N ALA A 108 12.88 -6.60 -11.07
CA ALA A 108 11.66 -6.51 -10.28
C ALA A 108 10.88 -7.83 -10.23
N THR A 109 10.91 -8.62 -11.31
CA THR A 109 10.26 -9.94 -11.37
C THR A 109 10.95 -10.95 -10.46
N GLU A 110 12.28 -10.98 -10.43
CA GLU A 110 13.05 -11.84 -9.52
C GLU A 110 12.88 -11.44 -8.06
N MET A 111 12.89 -10.13 -7.78
CA MET A 111 12.65 -9.57 -6.46
C MET A 111 11.24 -9.94 -5.96
N LEU A 112 10.20 -9.74 -6.77
CA LEU A 112 8.82 -10.10 -6.39
C LEU A 112 8.62 -11.61 -6.22
N ALA A 113 9.19 -12.45 -7.10
CA ALA A 113 9.12 -13.90 -6.98
C ALA A 113 9.84 -14.40 -5.72
N THR A 114 10.96 -13.77 -5.37
CA THR A 114 11.67 -14.05 -4.12
C THR A 114 10.88 -13.57 -2.91
N LEU A 115 10.28 -12.39 -2.98
CA LEU A 115 9.43 -11.82 -1.93
C LEU A 115 8.23 -12.72 -1.61
N ASP A 116 7.50 -13.18 -2.63
CA ASP A 116 6.39 -14.13 -2.49
C ASP A 116 6.84 -15.46 -1.85
N ARG A 117 8.01 -15.99 -2.25
CA ARG A 117 8.59 -17.19 -1.65
C ARG A 117 8.90 -17.00 -0.17
N GLU A 118 9.60 -15.93 0.19
CA GLU A 118 9.98 -15.66 1.59
C GLU A 118 8.74 -15.34 2.44
N LEU A 119 7.74 -14.61 1.91
CA LEU A 119 6.48 -14.32 2.61
C LEU A 119 5.65 -15.59 2.88
N ARG A 120 5.65 -16.56 1.94
CA ARG A 120 4.99 -17.86 2.15
C ARG A 120 5.75 -18.74 3.16
N ALA A 121 7.07 -18.57 3.26
CA ALA A 121 7.92 -19.27 4.22
C ALA A 121 7.87 -18.68 5.64
N ASP A 122 7.64 -17.37 5.80
CA ASP A 122 7.49 -16.74 7.12
C ASP A 122 6.08 -16.99 7.69
N PRO A 123 5.95 -17.68 8.84
CA PRO A 123 4.65 -17.99 9.45
C PRO A 123 3.86 -16.74 9.87
N ARG A 124 4.47 -15.55 9.96
CA ARG A 124 3.77 -14.28 10.21
C ARG A 124 2.86 -13.89 9.05
N PHE A 125 3.24 -14.24 7.81
CA PHE A 125 2.51 -13.85 6.60
C PHE A 125 1.79 -15.04 5.95
N GLY A 126 2.41 -16.23 5.94
CA GLY A 126 1.85 -17.43 5.30
C GLY A 126 0.50 -17.94 5.83
N GLN A 127 0.08 -17.56 7.05
CA GLN A 127 -1.16 -18.00 7.70
C GLN A 127 -2.48 -17.66 6.97
N ARG A 128 -2.46 -16.83 5.90
CA ARG A 128 -3.63 -16.57 5.05
C ARG A 128 -3.62 -17.26 3.68
N LEU A 129 -2.58 -18.04 3.35
CA LEU A 129 -2.44 -18.70 2.04
C LEU A 129 -2.99 -20.14 1.98
N THR A 130 -3.60 -20.64 3.07
CA THR A 130 -4.22 -21.98 3.14
C THR A 130 -5.72 -21.87 3.44
N LEU A 131 -6.48 -21.19 2.58
CA LEU A 131 -7.96 -21.29 2.47
C LEU A 131 -8.44 -20.76 1.10
N ASN A 132 -8.36 -21.60 0.06
CA ASN A 132 -9.37 -21.79 -1.01
C ASN A 132 -8.81 -22.75 -2.07
#